data_AF-A0A0Q6FV68-F1
#
_entry.id   AF-A0A0Q6FV68-F1
#
_cell.length_a   1.000
_cell.length_b   1.000
_cell.length_c   1.000
_cell.angle_alpha   90.00
_cell.angle_beta   90.00
_cell.angle_gamma   90.00
#
_symmetry.space_group_name_H-M   'P 1'
#
loop_
_entity.id
_entity.type
_entity.pdbx_description
1 polymer ?
#
loop_
_entity_poly.entity_id
_entity_poly.type
_entity_poly.pdbx_seq_one_letter_code
_entity_poly.pdbx_strand_id
1 'polypeptide(L)'
;MSDPARVEATVAQFEAGLRDSLESPPRIRGWVSDQLFGLIAADLGGCKLVKQEDAGTLFYEDEVKLPDWRLTLLSDKNILVEVKAENDSRPRVSKLRMTEVARLLRYAELNDCPLYIAVHWVAMSMWTLVPIDDYSQVGHHFEINLETAFKRNHMSSLLNDRMLGLTPPLEFRLTMQEVTGEDGVGDVEAGPEEDGTRKLSLVTTGVRMFAGGEQMVDKSETTLIWFLLQHARWPCEEKLEDADDGMWEMVFTMAPEESHAEQGFDIIGDLSELYTRMFHSGTTSLEYETTKLSIDVEPGTLPRLVPTDLKSDRLPLWHIHTTPSSPTGVKHT
;
A
#
# COMPACT_ATOMS: atom_id res chain seq x y z
N MET A 1 8.73 46.20 -13.39
CA MET A 1 9.21 45.87 -14.74
C MET A 1 9.38 44.36 -14.78
N SER A 2 8.35 43.64 -15.25
CA SER A 2 8.38 42.18 -15.44
C SER A 2 9.00 41.93 -16.81
N ASP A 3 10.07 41.16 -16.89
CA ASP A 3 10.65 40.72 -18.16
C ASP A 3 9.95 39.41 -18.57
N PRO A 4 8.99 39.45 -19.51
CA PRO A 4 8.19 38.29 -19.88
C PRO A 4 9.06 37.17 -20.45
N ALA A 5 10.14 37.51 -21.16
CA ALA A 5 11.08 36.55 -21.72
C ALA A 5 11.84 35.80 -20.63
N ARG A 6 12.11 36.45 -19.50
CA ARG A 6 12.77 35.83 -18.34
C ARG A 6 11.83 34.89 -17.57
N VAL A 7 10.55 35.24 -17.49
CA VAL A 7 9.51 34.36 -16.91
C VAL A 7 9.32 33.12 -17.79
N GLU A 8 9.21 33.31 -19.10
CA GLU A 8 9.01 32.24 -20.08
C GLU A 8 10.22 31.28 -20.14
N ALA A 9 11.45 31.82 -20.10
CA ALA A 9 12.66 31.01 -20.00
C ALA A 9 12.76 30.22 -18.68
N THR A 10 12.28 30.79 -17.57
CA THR A 10 12.26 30.10 -16.27
C THR A 10 11.23 28.97 -16.27
N VAL A 11 10.04 29.21 -16.81
CA VAL A 11 8.99 28.17 -16.96
C VAL A 11 9.47 27.05 -17.88
N ALA A 12 10.08 27.37 -19.03
CA ALA A 12 10.61 26.37 -19.94
C ALA A 12 11.75 25.53 -19.32
N GLN A 13 12.62 26.15 -18.52
CA GLN A 13 13.68 25.44 -17.80
C GLN A 13 13.11 24.54 -16.69
N PHE A 14 12.05 24.99 -16.00
CA PHE A 14 11.31 24.19 -15.03
C PHE A 14 10.59 23.01 -15.69
N GLU A 15 9.92 23.23 -16.83
CA GLU A 15 9.25 22.18 -17.58
C GLU A 15 10.22 21.15 -18.14
N ALA A 16 11.37 21.58 -18.67
CA ALA A 16 12.42 20.68 -19.15
C ALA A 16 13.04 19.87 -17.99
N GLY A 17 13.36 20.53 -16.86
CA GLY A 17 13.86 19.84 -15.67
C GLY A 17 12.82 18.90 -15.04
N LEU A 18 11.53 19.23 -15.15
CA LEU A 18 10.42 18.38 -14.73
C LEU A 18 10.26 17.19 -15.66
N ARG A 19 10.31 17.38 -16.99
CA ARG A 19 10.29 16.28 -17.98
C ARG A 19 11.48 15.35 -17.79
N ASP A 20 12.71 15.85 -17.71
CA ASP A 20 13.91 15.04 -17.47
C ASP A 20 13.84 14.27 -16.13
N SER A 21 13.22 14.89 -15.11
CA SER A 21 12.98 14.25 -13.80
C SER A 21 11.87 13.19 -13.85
N LEU A 22 10.84 13.40 -14.68
CA LEU A 22 9.75 12.46 -14.96
C LEU A 22 10.13 11.40 -16.02
N GLU A 23 11.25 11.55 -16.70
CA GLU A 23 11.81 10.55 -17.61
C GLU A 23 12.74 9.56 -16.88
N SER A 24 12.97 9.75 -15.57
CA SER A 24 13.75 8.83 -14.75
C SER A 24 12.84 7.95 -13.87
N PRO A 25 12.58 6.69 -14.25
CA PRO A 25 11.69 5.81 -13.50
C PRO A 25 12.06 5.63 -12.02
N PRO A 26 13.36 5.53 -11.62
CA PRO A 26 13.73 5.45 -10.21
C PRO A 26 13.36 6.70 -9.40
N ARG A 27 13.47 7.90 -10.00
CA ARG A 27 13.18 9.17 -9.33
C ARG A 27 11.68 9.36 -9.11
N ILE A 28 10.87 9.02 -10.12
CA ILE A 28 9.41 8.98 -9.98
C ILE A 28 9.01 8.02 -8.87
N ARG A 29 9.54 6.79 -8.88
CA ARG A 29 9.19 5.79 -7.84
C ARG A 29 9.60 6.24 -6.43
N GLY A 30 10.73 6.92 -6.30
CA GLY A 30 11.15 7.55 -5.04
C GLY A 30 10.15 8.59 -4.55
N TRP A 31 9.77 9.53 -5.42
CA TRP A 31 8.78 10.56 -5.10
C TRP A 31 7.38 9.99 -4.82
N VAL A 32 6.92 9.00 -5.59
CA VAL A 32 5.65 8.31 -5.32
C VAL A 32 5.67 7.62 -3.96
N SER A 33 6.79 6.98 -3.60
CA SER A 33 6.91 6.33 -2.29
C SER A 33 6.87 7.35 -1.15
N ASP A 34 7.57 8.48 -1.30
CA ASP A 34 7.52 9.59 -0.35
C ASP A 34 6.07 10.08 -0.09
N GLN A 35 5.35 10.42 -1.15
CA GLN A 35 3.97 10.89 -1.02
C GLN A 35 3.03 9.82 -0.45
N LEU A 36 3.21 8.57 -0.86
CA LEU A 36 2.44 7.44 -0.36
C LEU A 36 2.68 7.20 1.13
N PHE A 37 3.91 7.36 1.62
CA PHE A 37 4.20 7.25 3.05
C PHE A 37 3.41 8.28 3.86
N GLY A 38 3.36 9.54 3.40
CA GLY A 38 2.58 10.60 4.05
C GLY A 38 1.10 10.23 4.19
N LEU A 39 0.50 9.69 3.13
CA LEU A 39 -0.90 9.22 3.14
C LEU A 39 -1.10 8.05 4.10
N ILE A 40 -0.22 7.05 4.05
CA ILE A 40 -0.28 5.88 4.94
C ILE A 40 -0.14 6.32 6.41
N ALA A 41 0.84 7.15 6.72
CA ALA A 41 1.07 7.63 8.08
C ALA A 41 -0.11 8.45 8.64
N ALA A 42 -0.82 9.18 7.77
CA ALA A 42 -2.02 9.92 8.14
C ALA A 42 -3.20 8.99 8.45
N ASP A 43 -3.31 7.88 7.73
CA ASP A 43 -4.49 7.03 7.75
C ASP A 43 -4.37 5.76 8.62
N LEU A 44 -3.17 5.34 9.02
CA LEU A 44 -3.03 4.20 9.95
C LEU A 44 -3.51 4.52 11.39
N GLY A 45 -3.68 5.81 11.72
CA GLY A 45 -4.28 6.25 12.98
C GLY A 45 -3.30 6.40 14.15
N GLY A 46 -1.99 6.26 13.94
CA GLY A 46 -0.96 6.49 14.97
C GLY A 46 -0.52 7.96 15.12
N CYS A 47 -0.97 8.85 14.24
CA CYS A 47 -0.57 10.26 14.21
C CYS A 47 -1.71 11.20 14.60
N LYS A 48 -1.38 12.27 15.35
CA LYS A 48 -2.21 13.46 15.52
C LYS A 48 -1.99 14.47 14.39
N LEU A 49 -0.76 14.51 13.85
CA LEU A 49 -0.35 15.42 12.78
C LEU A 49 0.68 14.74 11.89
N VAL A 50 0.51 14.89 10.58
CA VAL A 50 1.48 14.52 9.55
C VAL A 50 1.81 15.79 8.76
N LYS A 51 3.08 16.18 8.76
CA LYS A 51 3.57 17.38 8.06
C LYS A 51 4.72 17.00 7.15
N GLN A 52 4.67 17.46 5.90
CA GLN A 52 5.84 17.42 5.02
C GLN A 52 6.87 18.43 5.56
N GLU A 53 8.04 17.94 5.95
CA GLU A 53 9.04 18.74 6.66
C GLU A 53 9.95 19.51 5.71
N ASP A 54 10.26 18.92 4.55
CA ASP A 54 11.08 19.54 3.50
C ASP A 54 10.34 20.59 2.64
N ALA A 55 9.05 20.82 2.91
CA ALA A 55 8.24 21.82 2.24
C ALA A 55 8.36 23.21 2.86
N GLY A 56 8.61 24.22 2.02
CA GLY A 56 8.59 25.65 2.40
C GLY A 56 9.97 26.31 2.42
N THR A 57 10.05 27.47 3.05
CA THR A 57 11.32 28.22 3.19
C THR A 57 11.90 27.99 4.58
N LEU A 58 13.13 27.51 4.65
CA LEU A 58 13.87 27.35 5.90
C LEU A 58 15.17 28.17 5.86
N PHE A 59 15.54 28.76 7.00
CA PHE A 59 16.80 29.45 7.19
C PHE A 59 17.60 28.70 8.26
N TYR A 60 18.85 28.37 7.95
CA TYR A 60 19.73 27.61 8.83
C TYR A 60 21.18 28.08 8.65
N GLU A 61 21.98 27.97 9.72
CA GLU A 61 23.39 28.39 9.71
C GLU A 61 24.33 27.30 9.18
N ASP A 62 24.03 26.02 9.48
CA ASP A 62 24.83 24.85 9.10
C ASP A 62 24.24 24.09 7.91
N GLU A 63 25.07 23.41 7.11
CA GLU A 63 24.57 22.54 6.04
C GLU A 63 23.78 21.35 6.62
N VAL A 64 22.45 21.44 6.57
CA VAL A 64 21.53 20.39 7.03
C VAL A 64 20.77 19.76 5.86
N LYS A 65 20.18 18.59 6.09
CA LYS A 65 19.18 18.00 5.20
C LYS A 65 17.89 17.89 6.00
N LEU A 66 16.81 18.45 5.46
CA LEU A 66 15.49 18.29 6.04
C LEU A 66 15.01 16.87 5.70
N PRO A 67 14.49 16.11 6.67
CA PRO A 67 13.76 14.87 6.41
C PRO A 67 12.48 15.17 5.62
N ASP A 68 11.93 14.15 4.96
CA ASP A 68 10.71 14.30 4.17
C ASP A 68 9.48 14.62 5.05
N TRP A 69 9.35 13.98 6.22
CA TRP A 69 8.17 14.12 7.09
C TRP A 69 8.50 14.38 8.56
N ARG A 70 7.59 15.10 9.21
CA ARG A 70 7.48 15.22 10.66
C ARG A 70 6.12 14.69 11.11
N LEU A 71 6.15 13.74 12.04
CA LEU A 71 4.95 13.13 12.60
C LEU A 71 4.82 13.49 14.07
N THR A 72 3.64 13.98 14.47
CA THR A 72 3.26 14.07 15.89
C THR A 72 2.41 12.86 16.22
N LEU A 73 2.94 11.95 17.05
CA LEU A 73 2.29 10.69 17.40
C LEU A 73 1.16 10.89 18.41
N LEU A 74 0.29 9.88 18.55
CA LEU A 74 -0.74 9.88 19.59
C LEU A 74 -0.19 10.07 21.01
N SER A 75 1.07 9.67 21.23
CA SER A 75 1.80 9.83 22.50
C SER A 75 2.34 11.25 22.76
N ASP A 76 2.03 12.23 21.91
CA ASP A 76 2.56 13.61 21.91
C ASP A 76 4.06 13.73 21.59
N LYS A 77 4.73 12.61 21.31
CA LYS A 77 6.10 12.62 20.80
C LYS A 77 6.13 13.01 19.33
N ASN A 78 7.13 13.80 18.97
CA ASN A 78 7.45 14.04 17.56
C ASN A 78 8.51 13.06 17.09
N ILE A 79 8.42 12.65 15.83
CA ILE A 79 9.50 11.95 15.12
C ILE A 79 9.72 12.61 13.76
N LEU A 80 10.95 12.55 13.27
CA LEU A 80 11.33 12.90 11.91
C LEU A 80 11.48 11.64 11.09
N VAL A 81 11.03 11.66 9.84
CA VAL A 81 11.08 10.50 8.95
C VAL A 81 11.66 10.91 7.61
N GLU A 82 12.73 10.22 7.21
CA GLU A 82 13.23 10.21 5.84
C GLU A 82 12.66 8.97 5.12
N VAL A 83 12.13 9.14 3.92
CA VAL A 83 11.56 8.07 3.11
C VAL A 83 12.57 7.57 2.09
N LYS A 84 12.65 6.25 1.94
CA LYS A 84 13.55 5.61 1.01
C LYS A 84 12.86 4.47 0.26
N ALA A 85 12.94 4.48 -1.07
CA ALA A 85 12.41 3.42 -1.91
C ALA A 85 13.51 2.46 -2.38
N GLU A 86 13.39 1.17 -2.03
CA GLU A 86 14.22 0.10 -2.57
C GLU A 86 13.52 -0.55 -3.77
N ASN A 87 13.99 -0.16 -4.96
CA ASN A 87 13.34 -0.48 -6.24
C ASN A 87 13.83 -1.79 -6.90
N ASP A 88 14.76 -2.49 -6.26
CA ASP A 88 15.25 -3.76 -6.77
C ASP A 88 14.12 -4.80 -6.80
N SER A 89 14.10 -5.66 -7.81
CA SER A 89 13.11 -6.74 -7.92
C SER A 89 13.21 -7.78 -6.80
N ARG A 90 14.37 -7.81 -6.11
CA ARG A 90 14.65 -8.65 -4.93
C ARG A 90 15.45 -7.83 -3.92
N PRO A 91 14.83 -6.85 -3.26
CA PRO A 91 15.58 -5.93 -2.42
C PRO A 91 16.04 -6.67 -1.15
N ARG A 92 17.30 -6.47 -0.77
CA ARG A 92 17.92 -7.17 0.38
C ARG A 92 18.51 -6.23 1.42
N VAL A 93 18.79 -5.00 1.03
CA VAL A 93 19.52 -4.03 1.84
C VAL A 93 19.03 -2.64 1.48
N SER A 94 18.93 -1.78 2.48
CA SER A 94 18.71 -0.35 2.28
C SER A 94 19.94 0.44 2.69
N LYS A 95 20.36 1.39 1.85
CA LYS A 95 21.63 2.13 2.00
C LYS A 95 21.47 3.64 2.00
N LEU A 96 22.06 4.34 2.96
CA LEU A 96 22.10 5.81 3.02
C LEU A 96 23.54 6.30 3.01
N ARG A 97 23.84 7.39 2.30
CA ARG A 97 25.22 7.90 2.27
C ARG A 97 25.60 8.45 3.64
N MET A 98 26.85 8.26 4.06
CA MET A 98 27.31 8.77 5.36
C MET A 98 27.14 10.30 5.50
N THR A 99 27.41 11.05 4.43
CA THR A 99 27.24 12.51 4.41
C THR A 99 25.78 12.94 4.51
N GLU A 100 24.87 12.16 3.92
CA GLU A 100 23.43 12.38 3.99
C GLU A 100 22.91 12.13 5.41
N VAL A 101 23.28 11.01 6.02
CA VAL A 101 22.92 10.67 7.40
C VAL A 101 23.43 11.73 8.38
N ALA A 102 24.67 12.20 8.22
CA ALA A 102 25.22 13.26 9.08
C ALA A 102 24.40 14.55 9.02
N ARG A 103 23.95 14.95 7.83
CA ARG A 103 23.13 16.15 7.62
C ARG A 103 21.71 16.00 8.17
N LEU A 104 21.12 14.81 8.09
CA LEU A 104 19.81 14.50 8.68
C LEU A 104 19.89 14.47 10.22
N LEU A 105 20.91 13.82 10.78
CA LEU A 105 21.14 13.78 12.22
C LEU A 105 21.37 15.18 12.79
N ARG A 106 22.12 16.03 12.08
CA ARG A 106 22.31 17.43 12.49
C ARG A 106 20.98 18.19 12.56
N TYR A 107 20.09 17.98 11.60
CA TYR A 107 18.75 18.57 11.62
C TYR A 107 17.90 18.05 12.79
N ALA A 108 17.98 16.74 13.04
CA ALA A 108 17.30 16.07 14.14
C ALA A 108 17.75 16.60 15.51
N GLU A 109 19.06 16.79 15.71
CA GLU A 109 19.64 17.42 16.91
C GLU A 109 19.13 18.84 17.14
N LEU A 110 19.08 19.67 16.09
CA LEU A 110 18.57 21.06 16.19
C LEU A 110 17.10 21.12 16.60
N ASN A 111 16.33 20.08 16.32
CA ASN A 111 14.90 20.00 16.62
C ASN A 111 14.56 19.16 17.85
N ASP A 112 15.57 18.58 18.53
CA ASP A 112 15.39 17.62 19.64
C ASP A 112 14.37 16.53 19.29
N CYS A 113 14.51 15.94 18.09
CA CYS A 113 13.53 15.04 17.52
C CYS A 113 14.21 13.78 16.95
N PRO A 114 13.81 12.56 17.33
CA PRO A 114 14.45 11.33 16.84
C PRO A 114 14.21 11.12 15.34
N LEU A 115 15.22 10.60 14.65
CA LEU A 115 15.20 10.32 13.22
C LEU A 115 14.90 8.84 12.94
N TYR A 116 13.89 8.60 12.12
CA TYR A 116 13.53 7.31 11.57
C TYR A 116 13.68 7.31 10.05
N ILE A 117 13.93 6.12 9.51
CA ILE A 117 13.94 5.86 8.07
C ILE A 117 12.73 4.98 7.74
N ALA A 118 11.84 5.47 6.89
CA ALA A 118 10.76 4.69 6.30
C ALA A 118 11.25 4.06 4.99
N VAL A 119 11.48 2.76 4.98
CA VAL A 119 11.91 2.02 3.81
C VAL A 119 10.70 1.39 3.13
N HIS A 120 10.43 1.80 1.89
CA HIS A 120 9.49 1.14 0.99
C HIS A 120 10.21 0.02 0.24
N TRP A 121 9.86 -1.22 0.56
CA TRP A 121 10.34 -2.39 -0.16
C TRP A 121 9.44 -2.64 -1.37
N VAL A 122 9.67 -1.88 -2.45
CA VAL A 122 8.73 -1.70 -3.58
C VAL A 122 8.22 -3.01 -4.17
N ALA A 123 9.11 -3.96 -4.45
CA ALA A 123 8.76 -5.26 -5.02
C ALA A 123 7.81 -6.10 -4.14
N MET A 124 7.73 -5.78 -2.84
CA MET A 124 6.87 -6.45 -1.88
C MET A 124 5.67 -5.60 -1.45
N SER A 125 5.61 -4.32 -1.86
CA SER A 125 4.62 -3.33 -1.38
C SER A 125 4.61 -3.14 0.14
N MET A 126 5.70 -3.49 0.82
CA MET A 126 5.79 -3.46 2.29
C MET A 126 6.62 -2.29 2.79
N TRP A 127 6.33 -1.88 4.02
CA TRP A 127 7.01 -0.78 4.70
C TRP A 127 7.71 -1.22 5.98
N THR A 128 8.90 -0.67 6.21
CA THR A 128 9.54 -0.72 7.52
C THR A 128 9.90 0.68 7.99
N LEU A 129 9.57 1.02 9.24
CA LEU A 129 9.95 2.26 9.89
C LEU A 129 10.97 1.96 10.98
N VAL A 130 12.22 2.38 10.80
CA VAL A 130 13.33 1.95 11.65
C VAL A 130 14.13 3.15 12.14
N PRO A 131 14.53 3.23 13.42
CA PRO A 131 15.40 4.31 13.89
C PRO A 131 16.75 4.24 13.17
N ILE A 132 17.34 5.40 12.86
CA ILE A 132 18.65 5.45 12.19
C ILE A 132 19.75 4.73 13.00
N ASP A 133 19.61 4.65 14.33
CA ASP A 133 20.54 3.97 15.23
C ASP A 133 20.61 2.44 15.02
N ASP A 134 19.60 1.84 14.38
CA ASP A 134 19.62 0.42 14.01
C ASP A 134 20.36 0.16 12.68
N TYR A 135 20.73 1.20 11.93
CA TYR A 135 21.58 1.05 10.74
C TYR A 135 23.04 0.85 11.14
N SER A 136 23.72 -0.04 10.43
CA SER A 136 25.16 -0.27 10.60
C SER A 136 25.97 0.59 9.63
N GLN A 137 27.01 1.24 10.12
CA GLN A 137 27.97 1.93 9.24
C GLN A 137 28.89 0.91 8.55
N VAL A 138 28.91 0.94 7.21
CA VAL A 138 29.76 0.10 6.36
C VAL A 138 30.51 1.00 5.37
N GLY A 139 31.80 1.23 5.64
CA GLY A 139 32.62 2.13 4.82
C GLY A 139 32.07 3.56 4.82
N HIS A 140 31.56 4.01 3.67
CA HIS A 140 31.05 5.37 3.45
C HIS A 140 29.52 5.47 3.38
N HIS A 141 28.82 4.43 3.81
CA HIS A 141 27.35 4.42 3.89
C HIS A 141 26.87 3.74 5.16
N PHE A 142 25.62 4.02 5.52
CA PHE A 142 24.85 3.29 6.51
C PHE A 142 24.00 2.27 5.77
N GLU A 143 23.85 1.06 6.32
CA GLU A 143 22.97 0.06 5.75
C GLU A 143 22.20 -0.75 6.80
N ILE A 144 21.02 -1.23 6.39
CA ILE A 144 20.23 -2.22 7.12
C ILE A 144 19.78 -3.31 6.14
N ASN A 145 19.89 -4.57 6.54
CA ASN A 145 19.36 -5.67 5.72
C ASN A 145 17.86 -5.88 5.97
N LEU A 146 17.18 -6.51 5.01
CA LEU A 146 15.73 -6.75 5.03
C LEU A 146 15.28 -7.41 6.35
N GLU A 147 15.93 -8.49 6.76
CA GLU A 147 15.57 -9.24 7.98
C GLU A 147 15.64 -8.35 9.23
N THR A 148 16.69 -7.55 9.37
CA THR A 148 16.88 -6.64 10.50
C THR A 148 15.86 -5.52 10.47
N ALA A 149 15.57 -4.96 9.29
CA ALA A 149 14.57 -3.90 9.13
C ALA A 149 13.17 -4.37 9.59
N PHE A 150 12.78 -5.60 9.24
CA PHE A 150 11.51 -6.18 9.71
C PHE A 150 11.51 -6.47 11.22
N LYS A 151 12.62 -6.99 11.77
CA LYS A 151 12.75 -7.23 13.23
C LYS A 151 12.71 -5.93 14.05
N ARG A 152 13.15 -4.82 13.48
CA ARG A 152 13.19 -3.48 14.09
C ARG A 152 12.08 -2.56 13.59
N ASN A 153 11.06 -3.11 12.94
CA ASN A 153 10.00 -2.32 12.32
C ASN A 153 9.04 -1.72 13.34
N HIS A 154 8.96 -0.38 13.38
CA HIS A 154 8.09 0.37 14.25
C HIS A 154 6.76 0.83 13.63
N MET A 155 6.44 0.43 12.39
CA MET A 155 5.17 0.76 11.72
C MET A 155 3.95 0.48 12.61
N SER A 156 3.90 -0.69 13.26
CA SER A 156 2.79 -1.03 14.17
C SER A 156 2.81 -0.21 15.47
N SER A 157 3.96 -0.15 16.15
CA SER A 157 4.07 0.50 17.47
C SER A 157 3.89 2.02 17.45
N LEU A 158 4.25 2.69 16.34
CA LEU A 158 4.21 4.15 16.23
C LEU A 158 3.04 4.62 15.37
N LEU A 159 2.76 3.92 14.25
CA LEU A 159 1.77 4.37 13.27
C LEU A 159 0.46 3.57 13.36
N ASN A 160 0.37 2.53 14.19
CA ASN A 160 -0.78 1.63 14.29
C ASN A 160 -1.02 0.79 13.02
N ASP A 161 0.06 0.47 12.30
CA ASP A 161 0.01 -0.59 11.29
C ASP A 161 -0.32 -1.95 11.92
N ARG A 162 -0.99 -2.80 11.16
CA ARG A 162 -1.51 -4.08 11.67
C ARG A 162 -1.65 -5.09 10.55
N MET A 163 -1.31 -6.33 10.85
CA MET A 163 -1.65 -7.46 10.00
C MET A 163 -3.14 -7.73 10.15
N LEU A 164 -3.81 -7.93 9.02
CA LEU A 164 -5.20 -8.35 8.97
C LEU A 164 -5.26 -9.86 8.78
N GLY A 165 -6.12 -10.50 9.57
CA GLY A 165 -6.47 -11.91 9.39
C GLY A 165 -7.97 -12.08 9.23
N LEU A 166 -8.38 -13.09 8.48
CA LEU A 166 -9.78 -13.51 8.35
C LEU A 166 -9.85 -15.01 8.11
N THR A 167 -11.05 -15.57 8.22
CA THR A 167 -11.30 -16.97 7.86
C THR A 167 -11.39 -17.12 6.33
N PRO A 168 -10.48 -17.87 5.68
CA PRO A 168 -10.59 -18.15 4.25
C PRO A 168 -11.76 -19.13 3.95
N PRO A 169 -12.21 -19.19 2.68
CA PRO A 169 -11.82 -18.36 1.55
C PRO A 169 -12.59 -17.03 1.50
N LEU A 170 -12.09 -16.07 0.72
CA LEU A 170 -12.91 -15.00 0.15
C LEU A 170 -13.48 -15.46 -1.18
N GLU A 171 -14.75 -15.18 -1.45
CA GLU A 171 -15.35 -15.50 -2.74
C GLU A 171 -16.11 -14.30 -3.32
N PHE A 172 -15.99 -14.14 -4.64
CA PHE A 172 -16.83 -13.26 -5.44
C PHE A 172 -17.56 -14.11 -6.47
N ARG A 173 -18.89 -14.07 -6.43
CA ARG A 173 -19.75 -14.89 -7.30
C ARG A 173 -20.60 -14.01 -8.19
N LEU A 174 -20.45 -14.19 -9.50
CA LEU A 174 -21.29 -13.58 -10.53
C LEU A 174 -22.29 -14.62 -11.00
N THR A 175 -23.58 -14.36 -10.76
CA THR A 175 -24.66 -15.14 -11.33
C THR A 175 -25.04 -14.52 -12.67
N MET A 176 -25.11 -15.34 -13.71
CA MET A 176 -25.37 -14.92 -15.08
C MET A 176 -26.42 -15.82 -15.71
N GLN A 177 -27.19 -15.26 -16.65
CA GLN A 177 -28.17 -15.99 -17.44
C GLN A 177 -27.74 -15.99 -18.90
N GLU A 178 -27.81 -17.15 -19.55
CA GLU A 178 -27.65 -17.28 -20.99
C GLU A 178 -28.81 -16.56 -21.69
N VAL A 179 -28.46 -15.63 -22.56
CA VAL A 179 -29.42 -14.90 -23.38
C VAL A 179 -29.35 -15.46 -24.79
N THR A 180 -30.46 -16.04 -25.25
CA THR A 180 -30.65 -16.41 -26.65
C THR A 180 -31.15 -15.18 -27.41
N GLY A 181 -30.77 -15.04 -28.68
CA GLY A 181 -30.95 -13.82 -29.50
C GLY A 181 -32.38 -13.29 -29.71
N GLU A 182 -33.39 -13.81 -29.01
CA GLU A 182 -34.76 -13.31 -29.01
C GLU A 182 -35.04 -12.27 -27.89
N ASP A 183 -34.22 -12.22 -26.81
CA ASP A 183 -34.51 -11.43 -25.59
C ASP A 183 -33.79 -10.06 -25.48
N GLY A 184 -33.31 -9.51 -26.60
CA GLY A 184 -33.27 -8.05 -26.77
C GLY A 184 -32.18 -7.23 -26.05
N VAL A 185 -30.96 -7.74 -25.86
CA VAL A 185 -29.79 -6.92 -25.51
C VAL A 185 -28.67 -7.09 -26.54
N GLY A 186 -28.83 -6.44 -27.69
CA GLY A 186 -27.81 -6.31 -28.74
C GLY A 186 -27.58 -7.58 -29.57
N ASP A 187 -27.11 -7.40 -30.80
CA ASP A 187 -26.77 -8.46 -31.75
C ASP A 187 -25.61 -9.34 -31.24
N VAL A 188 -25.87 -10.24 -30.28
CA VAL A 188 -24.90 -11.23 -29.81
C VAL A 188 -25.36 -12.61 -30.31
N GLU A 189 -25.15 -12.85 -31.61
CA GLU A 189 -25.31 -14.19 -32.17
C GLU A 189 -24.35 -15.14 -31.46
N ALA A 190 -24.89 -16.20 -30.84
CA ALA A 190 -24.09 -17.32 -30.36
C ALA A 190 -23.30 -17.87 -31.56
N GLY A 191 -21.98 -17.65 -31.55
CA GLY A 191 -21.13 -18.06 -32.66
C GLY A 191 -21.14 -19.59 -32.83
N PRO A 192 -20.99 -20.11 -34.06
CA PRO A 192 -20.99 -21.54 -34.32
C PRO A 192 -19.88 -22.25 -33.51
N GLU A 193 -20.14 -23.50 -33.11
CA GLU A 193 -19.11 -24.39 -32.57
C GLU A 193 -18.01 -24.58 -33.63
N GLU A 194 -16.87 -23.93 -33.44
CA GLU A 194 -15.63 -24.26 -34.11
C GLU A 194 -14.70 -24.91 -33.09
N ASP A 195 -14.14 -26.07 -33.44
CA ASP A 195 -13.10 -26.77 -32.66
C ASP A 195 -13.52 -27.19 -31.23
N GLY A 196 -14.80 -27.58 -31.05
CA GLY A 196 -15.32 -28.09 -29.77
C GLY A 196 -15.49 -27.02 -28.67
N THR A 197 -15.40 -25.73 -29.04
CA THR A 197 -15.58 -24.61 -28.12
C THR A 197 -16.92 -23.91 -28.38
N ARG A 198 -17.85 -23.95 -27.40
CA ARG A 198 -19.13 -23.24 -27.45
C ARG A 198 -18.97 -21.81 -26.93
N LYS A 199 -19.44 -20.82 -27.70
CA LYS A 199 -19.56 -19.43 -27.24
C LYS A 199 -20.91 -19.20 -26.56
N LEU A 200 -20.89 -18.58 -25.38
CA LEU A 200 -22.08 -18.27 -24.60
C LEU A 200 -22.25 -16.76 -24.51
N SER A 201 -23.49 -16.29 -24.65
CA SER A 201 -23.88 -14.90 -24.41
C SER A 201 -24.50 -14.82 -23.03
N LEU A 202 -23.79 -14.22 -22.07
CA LEU A 202 -24.19 -14.20 -20.66
C LEU A 202 -24.47 -12.77 -20.21
N VAL A 203 -25.60 -12.57 -19.52
CA VAL A 203 -25.92 -11.31 -18.84
C VAL A 203 -25.85 -11.53 -17.33
N THR A 204 -25.12 -10.67 -16.62
CA THR A 204 -25.02 -10.72 -15.15
C THR A 204 -26.36 -10.35 -14.52
N THR A 205 -26.91 -11.27 -13.74
CA THR A 205 -28.19 -11.11 -13.03
C THR A 205 -28.01 -10.96 -11.53
N GLY A 206 -26.83 -11.31 -10.99
CA GLY A 206 -26.55 -11.18 -9.57
C GLY A 206 -25.07 -11.14 -9.23
N VAL A 207 -24.76 -10.53 -8.10
CA VAL A 207 -23.41 -10.46 -7.52
C VAL A 207 -23.51 -10.76 -6.04
N ARG A 208 -22.65 -11.67 -5.55
CA ARG A 208 -22.57 -12.03 -4.13
C ARG A 208 -21.10 -12.12 -3.70
N MET A 209 -20.84 -11.77 -2.45
CA MET A 209 -19.52 -11.85 -1.83
C MET A 209 -19.59 -12.71 -0.57
N PHE A 210 -18.55 -13.52 -0.34
CA PHE A 210 -18.48 -14.42 0.80
C PHE A 210 -17.13 -14.33 1.50
N ALA A 211 -17.12 -14.63 2.79
CA ALA A 211 -15.92 -14.85 3.59
C ALA A 211 -16.16 -16.04 4.52
N GLY A 212 -15.28 -17.04 4.50
CA GLY A 212 -15.41 -18.24 5.34
C GLY A 212 -16.71 -19.02 5.10
N GLY A 213 -17.30 -18.93 3.90
CA GLY A 213 -18.58 -19.55 3.55
C GLY A 213 -19.83 -18.75 3.91
N GLU A 214 -19.70 -17.61 4.60
CA GLU A 214 -20.82 -16.74 4.95
C GLU A 214 -21.01 -15.64 3.91
N GLN A 215 -22.27 -15.38 3.51
CA GLN A 215 -22.57 -14.32 2.54
C GLN A 215 -22.55 -12.94 3.22
N MET A 216 -21.81 -12.01 2.63
CA MET A 216 -21.81 -10.61 3.05
C MET A 216 -23.09 -9.93 2.57
N VAL A 217 -23.80 -9.30 3.51
CA VAL A 217 -25.06 -8.60 3.23
C VAL A 217 -25.09 -7.19 3.80
N ASP A 218 -24.24 -6.90 4.79
CA ASP A 218 -24.08 -5.54 5.27
C ASP A 218 -23.19 -4.72 4.32
N LYS A 219 -23.45 -3.42 4.24
CA LYS A 219 -22.68 -2.52 3.37
C LYS A 219 -21.22 -2.40 3.81
N SER A 220 -20.94 -2.35 5.10
CA SER A 220 -19.58 -2.26 5.63
C SER A 220 -18.79 -3.55 5.39
N GLU A 221 -19.41 -4.71 5.62
CA GLU A 221 -18.87 -6.04 5.27
C GLU A 221 -18.52 -6.12 3.78
N THR A 222 -19.48 -5.80 2.91
CA THR A 222 -19.32 -5.85 1.45
C THR A 222 -18.23 -4.90 0.98
N THR A 223 -18.15 -3.70 1.55
CA THR A 223 -17.11 -2.71 1.21
C THR A 223 -15.72 -3.24 1.56
N LEU A 224 -15.56 -3.82 2.76
CA LEU A 224 -14.30 -4.40 3.19
C LEU A 224 -13.91 -5.60 2.33
N ILE A 225 -14.82 -6.54 2.08
CA ILE A 225 -14.52 -7.72 1.25
C ILE A 225 -14.17 -7.32 -0.18
N TRP A 226 -14.89 -6.37 -0.76
CA TRP A 226 -14.55 -5.84 -2.09
C TRP A 226 -13.14 -5.24 -2.14
N PHE A 227 -12.77 -4.47 -1.11
CA PHE A 227 -11.42 -3.93 -0.99
C PHE A 227 -10.36 -5.04 -0.88
N LEU A 228 -10.61 -6.05 -0.06
CA LEU A 228 -9.68 -7.17 0.14
C LEU A 228 -9.53 -8.03 -1.13
N LEU A 229 -10.62 -8.34 -1.83
CA LEU A 229 -10.59 -9.11 -3.08
C LEU A 229 -9.68 -8.47 -4.15
N GLN A 230 -9.59 -7.13 -4.18
CA GLN A 230 -8.78 -6.42 -5.17
C GLN A 230 -7.30 -6.27 -4.76
N HIS A 231 -7.01 -6.25 -3.46
CA HIS A 231 -5.71 -5.78 -2.97
C HIS A 231 -4.99 -6.77 -2.05
N ALA A 232 -5.60 -7.88 -1.68
CA ALA A 232 -4.94 -8.95 -0.93
C ALA A 232 -3.82 -9.65 -1.71
N ARG A 233 -3.04 -10.47 -0.99
CA ARG A 233 -1.99 -11.33 -1.55
C ARG A 233 -2.44 -12.75 -1.89
N TRP A 234 -3.61 -13.16 -1.43
CA TRP A 234 -4.08 -14.54 -1.65
C TRP A 234 -4.22 -14.81 -3.15
N PRO A 235 -3.71 -15.95 -3.65
CA PRO A 235 -3.95 -16.36 -5.04
C PRO A 235 -5.45 -16.46 -5.31
N CYS A 236 -5.84 -16.14 -6.54
CA CYS A 236 -7.22 -16.23 -7.01
C CYS A 236 -7.36 -17.40 -7.97
N GLU A 237 -8.31 -18.28 -7.70
CA GLU A 237 -8.77 -19.31 -8.61
C GLU A 237 -10.10 -18.89 -9.23
N GLU A 238 -10.26 -19.16 -10.53
CA GLU A 238 -11.46 -18.81 -11.29
C GLU A 238 -12.14 -20.06 -11.81
N LYS A 239 -13.46 -20.15 -11.62
CA LYS A 239 -14.25 -21.28 -12.08
C LYS A 239 -15.59 -20.83 -12.62
N LEU A 240 -15.91 -21.29 -13.82
CA LEU A 240 -17.25 -21.17 -14.39
C LEU A 240 -18.02 -22.47 -14.15
N GLU A 241 -19.17 -22.37 -13.48
CA GLU A 241 -20.04 -23.49 -13.14
C GLU A 241 -21.38 -23.35 -13.88
N ASP A 242 -21.85 -24.44 -14.47
CA ASP A 242 -23.22 -24.55 -14.98
C ASP A 242 -24.14 -24.77 -13.78
N ALA A 243 -25.09 -23.86 -13.58
CA ALA A 243 -26.04 -23.88 -12.47
C ALA A 243 -27.42 -24.42 -12.91
N ASP A 244 -27.47 -25.09 -14.06
CA ASP A 244 -28.66 -25.60 -14.75
C ASP A 244 -29.60 -24.47 -15.25
N ASP A 245 -30.56 -24.83 -16.11
CA ASP A 245 -31.58 -23.92 -16.65
C ASP A 245 -31.01 -22.66 -17.37
N GLY A 246 -29.85 -22.79 -18.00
CA GLY A 246 -29.17 -21.68 -18.68
C GLY A 246 -28.56 -20.65 -17.72
N MET A 247 -28.50 -20.95 -16.43
CA MET A 247 -27.82 -20.14 -15.44
C MET A 247 -26.37 -20.58 -15.31
N TRP A 248 -25.49 -19.60 -15.21
CA TRP A 248 -24.05 -19.81 -15.05
C TRP A 248 -23.54 -19.03 -13.85
N GLU A 249 -22.63 -19.62 -13.08
CA GLU A 249 -21.98 -18.95 -11.96
C GLU A 249 -20.47 -18.87 -12.21
N MET A 250 -19.93 -17.64 -12.27
CA MET A 250 -18.49 -17.42 -12.25
C MET A 250 -18.07 -17.17 -10.81
N VAL A 251 -17.24 -18.05 -10.28
CA VAL A 251 -16.73 -18.01 -8.91
C VAL A 251 -15.25 -17.65 -8.94
N PHE A 252 -14.90 -16.56 -8.28
CA PHE A 252 -13.53 -16.18 -7.97
C PHE A 252 -13.28 -16.50 -6.51
N THR A 253 -12.34 -17.40 -6.24
CA THR A 253 -12.01 -17.88 -4.89
C THR A 253 -10.60 -17.46 -4.53
N MET A 254 -10.43 -16.72 -3.44
CA MET A 254 -9.14 -16.33 -2.90
C MET A 254 -8.90 -16.99 -1.55
N ALA A 255 -7.80 -17.73 -1.45
CA ALA A 255 -7.38 -18.42 -0.24
C ALA A 255 -5.86 -18.42 -0.16
N PRO A 256 -5.24 -18.51 1.04
CA PRO A 256 -3.80 -18.67 1.14
C PRO A 256 -3.35 -20.00 0.52
N GLU A 257 -2.12 -20.05 -0.01
CA GLU A 257 -1.54 -21.28 -0.57
C GLU A 257 -1.44 -22.40 0.47
N GLU A 258 -1.17 -22.03 1.72
CA GLU A 258 -1.18 -22.90 2.88
C GLU A 258 -2.17 -22.33 3.90
N SER A 259 -3.16 -23.11 4.31
CA SER A 259 -4.12 -22.71 5.34
C SER A 259 -3.94 -23.52 6.62
N HIS A 260 -4.09 -22.86 7.75
CA HIS A 260 -4.03 -23.47 9.07
C HIS A 260 -5.41 -23.54 9.69
N ALA A 261 -6.21 -24.54 9.29
CA ALA A 261 -7.59 -24.70 9.75
C ALA A 261 -7.74 -24.69 11.29
N GLU A 262 -6.76 -25.18 12.04
CA GLU A 262 -6.77 -25.16 13.51
C GLU A 262 -6.68 -23.76 14.12
N GLN A 263 -6.09 -22.78 13.40
CA GLN A 263 -5.95 -21.40 13.84
C GLN A 263 -7.25 -20.58 13.64
N GLY A 264 -8.09 -20.99 12.68
CA GLY A 264 -9.37 -20.35 12.37
C GLY A 264 -9.29 -19.07 11.55
N PHE A 265 -8.08 -18.56 11.28
CA PHE A 265 -7.82 -17.42 10.41
C PHE A 265 -6.47 -17.54 9.72
N ASP A 266 -6.35 -16.88 8.57
CA ASP A 266 -5.09 -16.71 7.84
C ASP A 266 -4.83 -15.22 7.56
N ILE A 267 -3.56 -14.84 7.46
CA ILE A 267 -3.16 -13.45 7.22
C ILE A 267 -3.41 -13.10 5.75
N ILE A 268 -4.09 -11.97 5.53
CA ILE A 268 -4.38 -11.46 4.18
C ILE A 268 -3.43 -10.35 3.73
N GLY A 269 -2.79 -9.65 4.67
CA GLY A 269 -1.77 -8.64 4.43
C GLY A 269 -1.61 -7.66 5.60
N ASP A 270 -0.59 -6.80 5.50
CA ASP A 270 -0.44 -5.62 6.36
C ASP A 270 -1.32 -4.47 5.85
N LEU A 271 -1.84 -3.63 6.75
CA LEU A 271 -2.72 -2.53 6.36
C LEU A 271 -2.00 -1.51 5.46
N SER A 272 -0.76 -1.17 5.79
CA SER A 272 0.09 -0.32 4.95
C SER A 272 0.37 -0.93 3.58
N GLU A 273 0.49 -2.25 3.48
CA GLU A 273 0.65 -2.97 2.22
C GLU A 273 -0.63 -2.90 1.37
N LEU A 274 -1.78 -3.20 1.96
CA LEU A 274 -3.07 -3.16 1.27
C LEU A 274 -3.36 -1.76 0.70
N TYR A 275 -3.06 -0.70 1.45
CA TYR A 275 -3.19 0.68 0.97
C TYR A 275 -2.18 1.01 -0.13
N THR A 276 -0.95 0.52 -0.02
CA THR A 276 0.07 0.67 -1.06
C THR A 276 -0.36 0.00 -2.37
N ARG A 277 -0.90 -1.22 -2.29
CA ARG A 277 -1.41 -1.98 -3.44
C ARG A 277 -2.63 -1.30 -4.07
N MET A 278 -3.53 -0.76 -3.25
CA MET A 278 -4.65 0.05 -3.73
C MET A 278 -4.15 1.29 -4.49
N PHE A 279 -3.19 2.02 -3.93
CA PHE A 279 -2.59 3.18 -4.60
C PHE A 279 -1.99 2.79 -5.96
N HIS A 280 -1.16 1.74 -5.98
CA HIS A 280 -0.55 1.27 -7.22
C HIS A 280 -1.56 0.83 -8.27
N SER A 281 -2.65 0.16 -7.87
CA SER A 281 -3.73 -0.22 -8.80
C SER A 281 -4.41 0.98 -9.44
N GLY A 282 -4.49 2.11 -8.72
CA GLY A 282 -5.06 3.37 -9.23
C GLY A 282 -4.09 4.21 -10.06
N THR A 283 -2.78 3.96 -9.96
CA THR A 283 -1.73 4.75 -10.63
C THR A 283 -0.97 4.02 -11.74
N THR A 284 -1.29 2.76 -12.02
CA THR A 284 -0.55 1.91 -12.96
C THR A 284 -1.48 1.40 -14.07
N SER A 285 -1.06 1.46 -15.33
CA SER A 285 -1.79 0.85 -16.45
C SER A 285 -1.77 -0.68 -16.35
N LEU A 286 -2.62 -1.32 -17.17
CA LEU A 286 -2.57 -2.77 -17.45
C LEU A 286 -1.19 -3.22 -17.98
N GLU A 287 -0.36 -2.31 -18.48
CA GLU A 287 0.99 -2.57 -19.01
C GLU A 287 2.10 -2.28 -17.98
N TYR A 288 1.75 -2.10 -16.70
CA TYR A 288 2.67 -1.78 -15.59
C TYR A 288 3.38 -0.42 -15.71
N GLU A 289 2.92 0.46 -16.59
CA GLU A 289 3.43 1.83 -16.69
C GLU A 289 2.70 2.74 -15.70
N THR A 290 3.41 3.65 -15.05
CA THR A 290 2.80 4.64 -14.16
C THR A 290 1.97 5.62 -14.99
N THR A 291 0.64 5.54 -14.89
CA THR A 291 -0.31 6.39 -15.64
C THR A 291 -0.69 7.66 -14.90
N LYS A 292 -0.51 7.68 -13.58
CA LYS A 292 -0.80 8.83 -12.71
C LYS A 292 0.25 8.97 -11.64
N LEU A 293 0.59 10.21 -11.30
CA LEU A 293 1.55 10.55 -10.25
C LEU A 293 0.88 10.68 -8.88
N SER A 294 -0.44 10.84 -8.84
CA SER A 294 -1.23 10.86 -7.61
C SER A 294 -2.59 10.22 -7.84
N ILE A 295 -3.18 9.73 -6.77
CA ILE A 295 -4.63 9.55 -6.68
C ILE A 295 -5.17 10.59 -5.70
N ASP A 296 -6.29 11.21 -6.07
CA ASP A 296 -7.03 12.10 -5.17
C ASP A 296 -7.73 11.23 -4.11
N VAL A 297 -7.00 10.86 -3.07
CA VAL A 297 -7.57 10.22 -1.88
C VAL A 297 -7.73 11.30 -0.82
N GLU A 298 -8.97 11.59 -0.44
CA GLU A 298 -9.23 12.47 0.69
C GLU A 298 -8.66 11.81 1.97
N PRO A 299 -7.83 12.50 2.77
CA PRO A 299 -7.35 11.98 4.05
C PRO A 299 -8.51 11.47 4.92
N GLY A 300 -8.33 10.31 5.56
CA GLY A 300 -9.38 9.65 6.33
C GLY A 300 -10.34 8.79 5.50
N THR A 301 -10.09 8.60 4.20
CA THR A 301 -10.81 7.61 3.37
C THR A 301 -10.35 6.19 3.66
N LEU A 302 -9.03 5.95 3.79
CA LEU A 302 -8.50 4.60 3.99
C LEU A 302 -8.95 3.94 5.31
N PRO A 303 -9.05 4.65 6.46
CA PRO A 303 -9.60 4.09 7.71
C PRO A 303 -11.04 3.59 7.57
N ARG A 304 -11.81 4.12 6.62
CA ARG A 304 -13.20 3.66 6.37
C ARG A 304 -13.25 2.34 5.61
N LEU A 305 -12.19 2.00 4.87
CA LEU A 305 -12.09 0.74 4.13
C LEU A 305 -11.82 -0.44 5.07
N VAL A 306 -11.08 -0.21 6.15
CA VAL A 306 -10.80 -1.22 7.18
C VAL A 306 -11.11 -0.64 8.57
N PRO A 307 -12.39 -0.68 9.01
CA PRO A 307 -12.80 -0.11 10.28
C PRO A 307 -12.12 -0.84 11.44
N THR A 308 -11.65 -0.10 12.44
CA THR A 308 -11.10 -0.67 13.68
C THR A 308 -12.18 -1.25 14.61
N ASP A 309 -13.42 -0.83 14.40
CA ASP A 309 -14.59 -1.10 15.23
C ASP A 309 -15.67 -1.88 14.48
N LEU A 310 -15.31 -2.55 13.38
CA LEU A 310 -16.23 -3.38 12.62
C LEU A 310 -16.82 -4.45 13.54
N LYS A 311 -18.14 -4.45 13.68
CA LYS A 311 -18.90 -5.48 14.40
C LYS A 311 -19.70 -6.27 13.39
N SER A 312 -19.20 -7.46 13.09
CA SER A 312 -19.90 -8.42 12.24
C SER A 312 -19.85 -9.80 12.89
N ASP A 313 -21.00 -10.47 12.94
CA ASP A 313 -21.09 -11.87 13.36
C ASP A 313 -20.65 -12.83 12.22
N ARG A 314 -20.59 -12.34 10.97
CA ARG A 314 -20.24 -13.13 9.77
C ARG A 314 -18.79 -12.97 9.33
N LEU A 315 -18.19 -11.83 9.65
CA LEU A 315 -16.84 -11.47 9.24
C LEU A 315 -15.97 -11.21 10.47
N PRO A 316 -15.50 -12.27 11.15
CA PRO A 316 -14.50 -12.10 12.18
C PRO A 316 -13.22 -11.55 11.53
N LEU A 317 -12.77 -10.40 12.04
CA LEU A 317 -11.56 -9.71 11.56
C LEU A 317 -10.53 -9.67 12.68
N TRP A 318 -9.37 -10.27 12.42
CA TRP A 318 -8.25 -10.24 13.34
C TRP A 318 -7.35 -9.06 13.00
N HIS A 319 -7.00 -8.29 14.03
CA HIS A 319 -5.99 -7.25 13.97
C HIS A 319 -4.80 -7.66 14.82
N ILE A 320 -3.65 -7.87 14.19
CA ILE A 320 -2.45 -8.34 14.86
C ILE A 320 -1.40 -7.24 14.80
N HIS A 321 -0.95 -6.81 15.98
CA HIS A 321 0.10 -5.82 16.16
C HIS A 321 1.43 -6.52 16.43
N THR A 322 2.42 -6.25 15.61
CA THR A 322 3.79 -6.77 15.77
C THR A 322 4.70 -5.62 16.19
N THR A 323 5.38 -5.76 17.32
CA THR A 323 6.30 -4.72 17.80
C THR A 323 7.70 -5.27 17.94
N PRO A 324 8.75 -4.46 17.69
CA PRO A 324 10.12 -4.90 17.91
C PRO A 324 10.32 -5.33 19.36
N SER A 325 10.99 -6.45 19.55
CA SER A 325 11.39 -6.87 20.90
C SER A 325 12.24 -5.79 21.56
N SER A 326 11.91 -5.42 22.80
CA SER A 326 12.78 -4.54 23.59
C SER A 326 14.17 -5.18 23.70
N PRO A 327 15.27 -4.40 23.57
CA PRO A 327 16.60 -4.96 23.76
C PRO A 327 16.69 -5.56 25.17
N THR A 328 16.83 -6.87 25.24
CA THR A 328 17.03 -7.61 26.48
C THR A 328 18.39 -7.24 27.07
N GLY A 329 18.41 -6.23 27.95
CA GLY A 329 19.41 -6.02 28.99
C GLY A 329 20.80 -5.55 28.55
N VAL A 330 21.02 -4.24 28.55
CA VAL A 330 22.32 -3.71 28.99
C VAL A 330 22.22 -3.56 30.51
N LYS A 331 22.76 -4.54 31.24
CA LYS A 331 23.11 -4.33 32.64
C LYS A 331 24.18 -3.24 32.65
N HIS A 332 23.83 -2.04 33.14
CA HIS A 332 24.83 -1.12 33.64
C HIS A 332 25.52 -1.81 34.82
N THR A 333 26.72 -2.31 34.59
CA THR A 333 27.72 -2.54 35.65
C THR A 333 28.50 -1.26 35.87
#